data_AF-U4UPH5-F1
#
_entry.id   AF-U4UPH5-F1
#
_cell.length_a   1.000
_cell.length_b   1.000
_cell.length_c   1.000
_cell.angle_alpha   90.00
_cell.angle_beta   90.00
_cell.angle_gamma   90.00
#
_symmetry.space_group_name_H-M   'P 1'
#
loop_
_entity.id
_entity.type
_entity.pdbx_description
1 polymer ?
#
loop_
_entity_poly.entity_id
_entity_poly.type
_entity_poly.pdbx_seq_one_letter_code
_entity_poly.pdbx_strand_id
1 'polypeptide(L)'
;KKSVRASECSHSDQIRNLQYFAEVNTLPYKLSSKMTTQWNYPDPALQDELRKIANAIVAPGKGILAADESVSTMGKRLTDIGVENTDENRRKYRQLLFTTCPTIGDSISGVILFHETLYQKADDGTPFPELLKQRGIIPGIKVDTGVVPLFGSNDECTTQGLDDLAKRCAQYKKDGCHFAKWRCVLKINEHTPSLQALIENANVLARYASICQANRIVPIVEPEVLPDGTHDLERAQKVTETVLAFVYK
;
A
#
# COMPACT_ATOMS: atom_id res chain seq x y z
N LYS A 1 -44.44 -17.88 -42.37
CA LYS A 1 -43.17 -18.33 -43.00
C LYS A 1 -42.25 -17.13 -43.20
N LYS A 2 -41.18 -17.01 -42.40
CA LYS A 2 -39.79 -16.82 -42.87
C LYS A 2 -38.89 -16.69 -41.63
N SER A 3 -38.09 -17.72 -41.39
CA SER A 3 -37.02 -17.75 -40.41
C SER A 3 -35.87 -16.86 -40.87
N VAL A 4 -35.31 -16.07 -39.97
CA VAL A 4 -34.01 -15.43 -40.18
C VAL A 4 -32.95 -16.40 -39.66
N ARG A 5 -32.16 -16.95 -40.58
CA ARG A 5 -30.98 -17.78 -40.30
C ARG A 5 -29.87 -16.89 -39.73
N ALA A 6 -29.19 -17.39 -38.71
CA ALA A 6 -27.86 -16.92 -38.34
C ALA A 6 -26.90 -17.20 -39.51
N SER A 7 -26.20 -16.16 -39.97
CA SER A 7 -25.11 -16.31 -40.94
C SER A 7 -23.82 -16.61 -40.20
N GLU A 8 -23.23 -17.76 -40.52
CA GLU A 8 -21.91 -18.21 -40.08
C GLU A 8 -20.84 -17.19 -40.47
N CYS A 9 -19.99 -16.82 -39.51
CA CYS A 9 -18.79 -16.04 -39.75
C CYS A 9 -17.78 -16.93 -40.49
N SER A 10 -17.54 -16.63 -41.76
CA SER A 10 -16.65 -17.42 -42.62
C SER A 10 -15.18 -17.10 -42.34
N HIS A 11 -14.30 -18.09 -42.58
CA HIS A 11 -12.84 -18.01 -42.44
C HIS A 11 -12.15 -16.83 -43.18
N SER A 12 -12.87 -16.07 -44.02
CA SER A 12 -12.32 -14.91 -44.73
C SER A 12 -12.17 -13.65 -43.86
N ASP A 13 -12.93 -13.52 -42.76
CA ASP A 13 -12.89 -12.32 -41.91
C ASP A 13 -11.67 -12.28 -40.98
N GLN A 14 -11.05 -13.43 -40.71
CA GLN A 14 -9.79 -13.51 -39.95
C GLN A 14 -8.56 -13.10 -40.78
N ILE A 15 -8.63 -13.14 -42.12
CA ILE A 15 -7.52 -12.77 -43.00
C ILE A 15 -7.42 -11.25 -43.18
N ARG A 16 -8.53 -10.51 -43.05
CA ARG A 16 -8.53 -9.03 -43.15
C ARG A 16 -7.82 -8.34 -41.98
N ASN A 17 -7.80 -8.92 -40.79
CA ASN A 17 -7.07 -8.35 -39.65
C ASN A 17 -5.55 -8.57 -39.71
N LEU A 18 -5.07 -9.54 -40.49
CA LEU A 18 -3.63 -9.75 -40.71
C LEU A 18 -3.05 -8.81 -41.79
N GLN A 19 -3.87 -8.34 -42.73
CA GLN A 19 -3.44 -7.34 -43.71
C GLN A 19 -3.33 -5.93 -43.12
N TYR A 20 -4.12 -5.59 -42.09
CA TYR A 20 -4.04 -4.28 -41.44
C TYR A 20 -2.73 -4.07 -40.67
N PHE A 21 -2.05 -5.15 -40.24
CA PHE A 21 -0.72 -5.08 -39.65
C PHE A 21 0.41 -4.92 -40.69
N ALA A 22 0.16 -5.25 -41.95
CA ALA A 22 1.16 -5.13 -43.02
C ALA A 22 1.19 -3.73 -43.67
N GLU A 23 0.11 -2.96 -43.59
CA GLU A 23 -0.01 -1.66 -44.27
C GLU A 23 0.47 -0.45 -43.45
N VAL A 24 0.82 -0.62 -42.16
CA VAL A 24 1.36 0.48 -41.33
C VAL A 24 2.81 0.85 -41.70
N ASN A 25 3.46 0.09 -42.60
CA ASN A 25 4.86 0.29 -42.99
C ASN A 25 5.08 1.20 -44.23
N THR A 26 4.05 1.88 -44.73
CA THR A 26 4.17 2.74 -45.94
C THR A 26 4.14 4.24 -45.66
N LEU A 27 4.10 4.66 -44.39
CA LEU A 27 4.29 6.07 -44.00
C LEU A 27 5.79 6.39 -43.86
N PRO A 28 6.28 7.56 -44.31
CA PRO A 28 7.71 7.91 -44.33
C PRO A 28 8.25 8.29 -42.94
N TYR A 29 7.66 7.78 -41.86
CA TYR A 29 8.23 7.88 -40.52
C TYR A 29 9.07 6.65 -40.26
N LYS A 30 10.40 6.80 -40.36
CA LYS A 30 11.34 5.84 -39.76
C LYS A 30 11.00 5.71 -38.28
N LEU A 31 10.25 4.67 -37.91
CA LEU A 31 10.12 4.25 -36.53
C LEU A 31 11.53 3.91 -36.03
N SER A 32 12.10 4.79 -35.21
CA SER A 32 13.35 4.50 -34.51
C SER A 32 13.14 3.24 -33.68
N SER A 33 13.81 2.14 -34.06
CA SER A 33 13.75 0.85 -33.36
C SER A 33 14.42 0.88 -31.99
N LYS A 34 15.01 2.00 -31.58
CA LYS A 34 15.58 2.19 -30.25
C LYS A 34 14.53 2.77 -29.32
N MET A 35 14.13 1.99 -28.30
CA MET A 35 13.50 2.55 -27.12
C MET A 35 14.47 3.54 -26.46
N THR A 36 14.13 4.82 -26.48
CA THR A 36 14.91 5.91 -25.88
C THR A 36 14.49 6.18 -24.42
N THR A 37 13.85 5.22 -23.77
CA THR A 37 13.34 5.34 -22.40
C THR A 37 14.48 5.48 -21.42
N GLN A 38 14.49 6.57 -20.66
CA GLN A 38 15.43 6.86 -19.59
C GLN A 38 14.67 7.25 -18.32
N TRP A 39 15.28 7.00 -17.17
CA TRP A 39 14.78 7.40 -15.86
C TRP A 39 15.97 7.78 -14.98
N ASN A 40 15.73 8.63 -13.99
CA ASN A 40 16.75 9.10 -13.07
C ASN A 40 16.43 8.63 -11.66
N TYR A 41 17.47 8.30 -10.91
CA TYR A 41 17.33 8.13 -9.47
C TYR A 41 17.05 9.49 -8.79
N PRO A 42 16.42 9.48 -7.60
CA PRO A 42 16.34 10.68 -6.77
C PRO A 42 17.73 11.25 -6.47
N ASP A 43 17.80 12.54 -6.11
CA ASP A 43 19.06 13.17 -5.70
C ASP A 43 19.76 12.36 -4.59
N PRO A 44 21.11 12.20 -4.62
CA PRO A 44 21.83 11.41 -3.62
C PRO A 44 21.53 11.81 -2.16
N ALA A 45 21.32 13.09 -1.87
CA ALA A 45 20.99 13.54 -0.52
C ALA A 45 19.61 13.04 -0.05
N LEU A 46 18.64 12.96 -0.97
CA LEU A 46 17.33 12.37 -0.68
C LEU A 46 17.44 10.85 -0.47
N GLN A 47 18.22 10.17 -1.29
CA GLN A 47 18.48 8.74 -1.10
C GLN A 47 19.11 8.46 0.27
N ASP A 48 20.08 9.27 0.68
CA ASP A 48 20.76 9.13 1.97
C ASP A 48 19.83 9.40 3.16
N GLU A 49 18.96 10.42 3.07
CA GLU A 49 17.94 10.66 4.11
C GLU A 49 17.01 9.45 4.27
N LEU A 50 16.42 8.98 3.17
CA LEU A 50 15.48 7.86 3.19
C LEU A 50 16.16 6.58 3.69
N ARG A 51 17.39 6.31 3.27
CA ARG A 51 18.19 5.16 3.72
C ARG A 51 18.47 5.23 5.22
N LYS A 52 18.83 6.42 5.76
CA LYS A 52 19.06 6.61 7.20
C LYS A 52 17.80 6.35 8.01
N ILE A 53 16.65 6.86 7.56
CA ILE A 53 15.36 6.62 8.23
C ILE A 53 15.01 5.12 8.19
N ALA A 54 15.12 4.48 7.01
CA ALA A 54 14.83 3.06 6.86
C ALA A 54 15.71 2.19 7.77
N ASN A 55 17.02 2.43 7.80
CA ASN A 55 17.95 1.71 8.67
C ASN A 55 17.65 1.90 10.16
N ALA A 56 17.17 3.08 10.57
CA ALA A 56 16.77 3.34 11.95
C ALA A 56 15.48 2.58 12.33
N ILE A 57 14.55 2.42 11.38
CA ILE A 57 13.33 1.62 11.55
C ILE A 57 13.68 0.13 11.71
N VAL A 58 14.64 -0.40 10.95
CA VAL A 58 15.02 -1.83 11.01
C VAL A 58 16.25 -2.10 11.87
N ALA A 59 16.50 -1.27 12.88
CA ALA A 59 17.63 -1.45 13.78
C ALA A 59 17.59 -2.84 14.48
N PRO A 60 18.72 -3.54 14.64
CA PRO A 60 18.76 -4.87 15.26
C PRO A 60 18.07 -4.90 16.62
N GLY A 61 17.20 -5.90 16.84
CA GLY A 61 16.44 -6.06 18.09
C GLY A 61 15.23 -5.13 18.23
N LYS A 62 14.95 -4.28 17.23
CA LYS A 62 13.76 -3.41 17.22
C LYS A 62 12.74 -3.82 16.16
N GLY A 63 11.49 -3.46 16.40
CA GLY A 63 10.37 -3.65 15.49
C GLY A 63 9.45 -2.43 15.42
N ILE A 64 8.35 -2.59 14.70
CA ILE A 64 7.33 -1.55 14.50
C ILE A 64 6.08 -1.93 15.28
N LEU A 65 5.51 -0.97 16.02
CA LEU A 65 4.17 -1.09 16.56
C LEU A 65 3.17 -0.49 15.56
N ALA A 66 2.32 -1.33 14.97
CA ALA A 66 1.22 -0.90 14.13
C ALA A 66 0.01 -0.50 15.01
N ALA A 67 -0.18 0.81 15.21
CA ALA A 67 -1.29 1.40 15.98
C ALA A 67 -2.19 2.26 15.08
N ASP A 68 -2.26 1.89 13.80
CA ASP A 68 -2.90 2.62 12.71
C ASP A 68 -4.31 2.13 12.39
N GLU A 69 -4.95 1.43 13.33
CA GLU A 69 -6.34 1.01 13.17
C GLU A 69 -7.26 2.21 12.91
N SER A 70 -8.05 2.11 11.84
CA SER A 70 -9.12 3.07 11.53
C SER A 70 -10.13 3.13 12.67
N VAL A 71 -10.96 4.18 12.69
CA VAL A 71 -12.08 4.31 13.64
C VAL A 71 -12.98 3.08 13.64
N SER A 72 -13.26 2.51 12.46
CA SER A 72 -14.06 1.29 12.31
C SER A 72 -13.36 0.04 12.87
N THR A 73 -12.05 -0.10 12.66
CA THR A 73 -11.27 -1.24 13.16
C THR A 73 -11.10 -1.17 14.67
N MET A 74 -10.80 0.01 15.21
CA MET A 74 -10.80 0.25 16.66
C MET A 74 -12.17 -0.01 17.28
N GLY A 75 -13.26 0.35 16.61
CA GLY A 75 -14.60 0.09 17.12
C GLY A 75 -14.85 -1.39 17.40
N LYS A 76 -14.40 -2.27 16.49
CA LYS A 76 -14.49 -3.73 16.69
C LYS A 76 -13.67 -4.15 17.92
N ARG A 77 -12.40 -3.73 18.00
CA ARG A 77 -11.52 -4.05 19.15
C ARG A 77 -12.08 -3.58 20.49
N LEU A 78 -12.66 -2.38 20.55
CA LEU A 78 -13.23 -1.83 21.78
C LEU A 78 -14.53 -2.54 22.17
N THR A 79 -15.34 -2.94 21.18
CA THR A 79 -16.57 -3.72 21.41
C THR A 79 -16.27 -5.06 22.07
N ASP A 80 -15.18 -5.73 21.66
CA ASP A 80 -14.77 -7.04 22.21
C ASP A 80 -14.47 -6.99 23.72
N ILE A 81 -14.17 -5.80 24.26
CA ILE A 81 -13.91 -5.57 25.68
C ILE A 81 -14.99 -4.72 26.38
N GLY A 82 -16.13 -4.51 25.72
CA GLY A 82 -17.27 -3.76 26.29
C GLY A 82 -17.03 -2.25 26.43
N VAL A 83 -16.12 -1.67 25.64
CA VAL A 83 -15.81 -0.23 25.65
C VAL A 83 -16.44 0.46 24.45
N GLU A 84 -17.06 1.63 24.66
CA GLU A 84 -17.66 2.42 23.59
C GLU A 84 -16.61 3.02 22.64
N ASN A 85 -16.90 3.04 21.33
CA ASN A 85 -16.02 3.60 20.32
C ASN A 85 -16.09 5.13 20.22
N THR A 86 -15.59 5.83 21.23
CA THR A 86 -15.46 7.29 21.25
C THR A 86 -14.05 7.74 20.88
N ASP A 87 -13.90 8.99 20.41
CA ASP A 87 -12.57 9.58 20.15
C ASP A 87 -11.68 9.53 21.41
N GLU A 88 -12.25 9.84 22.57
CA GLU A 88 -11.52 9.81 23.84
C GLU A 88 -11.08 8.40 24.24
N ASN A 89 -11.91 7.37 24.05
CA ASN A 89 -11.50 5.99 24.35
C ASN A 89 -10.42 5.49 23.39
N ARG A 90 -10.49 5.88 22.11
CA ARG A 90 -9.43 5.64 21.12
C ARG A 90 -8.14 6.36 21.52
N ARG A 91 -8.21 7.61 21.94
CA ARG A 91 -7.06 8.39 22.44
C ARG A 91 -6.41 7.72 23.65
N LYS A 92 -7.20 7.37 24.67
CA LYS A 92 -6.74 6.67 25.89
C LYS A 92 -6.06 5.34 25.56
N TYR A 93 -6.62 4.56 24.64
CA TYR A 93 -6.01 3.31 24.18
C TYR A 93 -4.61 3.55 23.57
N ARG A 94 -4.47 4.56 22.71
CA ARG A 94 -3.14 4.89 22.12
C ARG A 94 -2.18 5.47 23.15
N GLN A 95 -2.66 6.32 24.05
CA GLN A 95 -1.84 6.81 25.16
C GLN A 95 -1.30 5.64 25.99
N LEU A 96 -2.13 4.68 26.36
CA LEU A 96 -1.70 3.48 27.10
C LEU A 96 -0.52 2.78 26.41
N LEU A 97 -0.56 2.62 25.08
CA LEU A 97 0.52 2.02 24.32
C LEU A 97 1.79 2.90 24.34
N PHE A 98 1.65 4.21 24.16
CA PHE A 98 2.77 5.13 24.02
C PHE A 98 3.38 5.57 25.35
N THR A 99 2.65 5.42 26.46
CA THR A 99 3.10 5.75 27.82
C THR A 99 3.49 4.54 28.65
N THR A 100 3.60 3.35 28.05
CA THR A 100 4.13 2.15 28.73
C THR A 100 5.58 2.36 29.23
N CYS A 101 6.21 1.32 29.78
CA CYS A 101 7.56 1.39 30.35
C CYS A 101 8.53 2.21 29.46
N PRO A 102 9.35 3.13 30.03
CA PRO A 102 10.28 3.96 29.25
C PRO A 102 11.21 3.18 28.31
N THR A 103 11.49 1.91 28.64
CA THR A 103 12.32 1.00 27.84
C THR A 103 11.64 0.49 26.55
N ILE A 104 10.39 0.88 26.24
CA ILE A 104 9.75 0.50 24.97
C ILE A 104 10.58 0.89 23.75
N GLY A 105 11.31 2.01 23.82
CA GLY A 105 12.21 2.47 22.76
C GLY A 105 13.37 1.51 22.48
N ASP A 106 13.69 0.58 23.39
CA ASP A 106 14.73 -0.44 23.20
C ASP A 106 14.28 -1.54 22.24
N SER A 107 12.97 -1.76 22.11
CA SER A 107 12.38 -2.81 21.25
C SER A 107 11.52 -2.25 20.12
N ILE A 108 11.09 -0.99 20.20
CA ILE A 108 10.26 -0.35 19.17
C ILE A 108 11.04 0.81 18.57
N SER A 109 11.27 0.76 17.27
CA SER A 109 11.94 1.82 16.50
C SER A 109 10.96 2.76 15.82
N GLY A 110 9.75 2.28 15.52
CA GLY A 110 8.73 3.06 14.83
C GLY A 110 7.31 2.69 15.25
N VAL A 111 6.41 3.66 15.16
CA VAL A 111 4.98 3.46 15.40
C VAL A 111 4.20 3.96 14.19
N ILE A 112 3.31 3.13 13.66
CA ILE A 112 2.39 3.53 12.59
C ILE A 112 1.14 4.11 13.25
N LEU A 113 0.83 5.38 12.96
CA LEU A 113 -0.34 6.07 13.49
C LEU A 113 -1.47 6.09 12.47
N PHE A 114 -2.69 6.23 12.97
CA PHE A 114 -3.84 6.67 12.17
C PHE A 114 -3.92 8.20 12.17
N HIS A 115 -4.57 8.79 11.16
CA HIS A 115 -4.69 10.25 11.00
C HIS A 115 -5.22 10.94 12.26
N GLU A 116 -6.28 10.39 12.87
CA GLU A 116 -6.84 10.90 14.12
C GLU A 116 -5.78 10.96 15.23
N THR A 117 -5.02 9.87 15.41
CA THR A 117 -4.00 9.76 16.46
C THR A 117 -2.83 10.71 16.23
N LEU A 118 -2.46 11.00 14.99
CA LEU A 118 -1.37 11.94 14.69
C LEU A 118 -1.61 13.33 15.32
N TYR A 119 -2.87 13.75 15.43
CA TYR A 119 -3.26 15.06 15.95
C TYR A 119 -3.85 15.01 17.37
N GLN A 120 -3.83 13.84 18.01
CA GLN A 120 -4.21 13.67 19.41
C GLN A 120 -3.03 13.98 20.35
N LYS A 121 -3.39 14.19 21.63
CA LYS A 121 -2.46 14.53 22.71
C LYS A 121 -2.62 13.56 23.88
N ALA A 122 -1.53 13.37 24.63
CA ALA A 122 -1.58 12.71 25.92
C ALA A 122 -2.25 13.61 26.98
N ASP A 123 -2.56 13.04 28.15
CA ASP A 123 -3.23 13.75 29.26
C ASP A 123 -2.47 14.98 29.76
N ASP A 124 -1.14 14.99 29.62
CA ASP A 124 -0.26 16.12 29.96
C ASP A 124 -0.23 17.22 28.87
N GLY A 125 -0.97 17.02 27.78
CA GLY A 125 -1.02 17.93 26.63
C GLY A 125 0.07 17.69 25.58
N THR A 126 0.97 16.73 25.77
CA THR A 126 2.04 16.41 24.82
C THR A 126 1.46 15.76 23.56
N PRO A 127 1.72 16.29 22.33
CA PRO A 127 1.32 15.63 21.09
C PRO A 127 1.94 14.24 20.97
N PHE A 128 1.20 13.24 20.48
CA PHE A 128 1.73 11.88 20.39
C PHE A 128 3.02 11.73 19.56
N PRO A 129 3.22 12.44 18.43
CA PRO A 129 4.49 12.39 17.70
C PRO A 129 5.68 12.84 18.54
N GLU A 130 5.49 13.85 19.39
CA GLU A 130 6.53 14.37 20.28
C GLU A 130 6.80 13.39 21.43
N LEU A 131 5.75 12.79 22.01
CA LEU A 131 5.88 11.73 23.01
C LEU A 131 6.70 10.53 22.48
N LEU A 132 6.41 10.09 21.25
CA LEU A 132 7.15 9.00 20.60
C LEU A 132 8.62 9.37 20.36
N LYS A 133 8.86 10.60 19.86
CA LYS A 133 10.21 11.10 19.61
C LYS A 133 11.05 11.20 20.88
N GLN A 134 10.48 11.64 22.00
CA GLN A 134 11.14 11.66 23.31
C GLN A 134 11.59 10.26 23.77
N ARG A 135 10.92 9.22 23.29
CA ARG A 135 11.24 7.81 23.56
C ARG A 135 12.14 7.17 22.49
N GLY A 136 12.66 7.97 21.55
CA GLY A 136 13.50 7.47 20.45
C GLY A 136 12.73 6.64 19.41
N ILE A 137 11.41 6.81 19.34
CA ILE A 137 10.53 6.10 18.41
C ILE A 137 10.18 7.04 17.26
N ILE A 138 10.33 6.54 16.03
CA ILE A 138 10.04 7.28 14.80
C ILE A 138 8.51 7.26 14.56
N PRO A 139 7.85 8.41 14.39
CA PRO A 139 6.45 8.43 13.99
C PRO A 139 6.29 8.08 12.50
N GLY A 140 5.33 7.20 12.21
CA GLY A 140 4.87 6.88 10.87
C GLY A 140 3.35 6.99 10.74
N ILE A 141 2.84 6.94 9.51
CA ILE A 141 1.43 7.24 9.24
C ILE A 141 0.84 6.28 8.20
N LYS A 142 -0.35 5.74 8.45
CA LYS A 142 -1.14 5.04 7.43
C LYS A 142 -1.74 6.05 6.47
N VAL A 143 -1.52 5.85 5.17
CA VAL A 143 -1.96 6.83 4.14
C VAL A 143 -2.94 6.29 3.12
N ASP A 144 -3.13 4.97 3.03
CA ASP A 144 -4.23 4.41 2.25
C ASP A 144 -5.60 4.74 2.86
N THR A 145 -6.62 4.84 2.00
CA THR A 145 -8.01 5.14 2.39
C THR A 145 -8.91 3.91 2.30
N GLY A 146 -8.31 2.72 2.40
CA GLY A 146 -9.01 1.44 2.47
C GLY A 146 -9.11 0.70 1.13
N VAL A 147 -9.56 -0.55 1.23
CA VAL A 147 -9.76 -1.44 0.09
C VAL A 147 -11.09 -1.16 -0.61
N VAL A 148 -11.12 -1.35 -1.93
CA VAL A 148 -12.32 -1.24 -2.76
C VAL A 148 -12.43 -2.45 -3.69
N PRO A 149 -13.65 -2.91 -4.03
CA PRO A 149 -13.83 -4.05 -4.92
C PRO A 149 -13.18 -3.82 -6.28
N LEU A 150 -12.49 -4.85 -6.78
CA LEU A 150 -11.91 -4.84 -8.11
C LEU A 150 -12.97 -5.32 -9.10
N PHE A 151 -13.51 -4.42 -9.91
CA PHE A 151 -14.62 -4.72 -10.83
C PHE A 151 -14.26 -5.85 -11.80
N GLY A 152 -15.15 -6.84 -11.93
CA GLY A 152 -14.96 -8.01 -12.78
C GLY A 152 -14.11 -9.13 -12.18
N SER A 153 -13.64 -8.98 -10.94
CA SER A 153 -12.89 -10.01 -10.23
C SER A 153 -13.77 -10.94 -9.35
N ASN A 154 -13.19 -12.03 -8.86
CA ASN A 154 -13.84 -12.96 -7.94
C ASN A 154 -13.70 -12.50 -6.48
N ASP A 155 -14.41 -11.43 -6.12
CA ASP A 155 -14.37 -10.81 -4.77
C ASP A 155 -12.94 -10.38 -4.37
N GLU A 156 -12.15 -9.89 -5.33
CA GLU A 156 -10.83 -9.30 -5.07
C GLU A 156 -10.95 -7.79 -4.91
N CYS A 157 -9.88 -7.16 -4.41
CA CYS A 157 -9.86 -5.73 -4.17
C CYS A 157 -8.55 -5.08 -4.65
N THR A 158 -8.61 -3.76 -4.84
CA THR A 158 -7.46 -2.86 -4.85
C THR A 158 -7.58 -1.90 -3.66
N THR A 159 -6.61 -1.02 -3.48
CA THR A 159 -6.60 -0.03 -2.40
C THR A 159 -6.62 1.37 -2.99
N GLN A 160 -7.41 2.27 -2.39
CA GLN A 160 -7.52 3.67 -2.83
C GLN A 160 -6.75 4.63 -1.92
N GLY A 161 -6.61 5.89 -2.37
CA GLY A 161 -6.02 6.98 -1.59
C GLY A 161 -4.84 7.70 -2.23
N LEU A 162 -4.59 7.47 -3.53
CA LEU A 162 -3.50 8.13 -4.28
C LEU A 162 -3.82 9.60 -4.58
N ASP A 163 -5.10 9.94 -4.69
CA ASP A 163 -5.55 11.32 -4.88
C ASP A 163 -5.08 12.20 -3.71
N ASP A 164 -4.45 13.33 -4.05
CA ASP A 164 -3.81 14.26 -3.13
C ASP A 164 -2.76 13.65 -2.17
N LEU A 165 -2.31 12.41 -2.40
CA LEU A 165 -1.34 11.73 -1.53
C LEU A 165 -0.06 12.54 -1.35
N ALA A 166 0.45 13.17 -2.42
CA ALA A 166 1.65 14.01 -2.34
C ALA A 166 1.48 15.17 -1.35
N LYS A 167 0.34 15.88 -1.39
CA LYS A 167 0.02 16.97 -0.47
C LYS A 167 -0.07 16.46 0.97
N ARG A 168 -0.74 15.32 1.16
CA ARG A 168 -0.86 14.66 2.48
C ARG A 168 0.50 14.24 3.03
N CYS A 169 1.35 13.59 2.23
CA CYS A 169 2.71 13.21 2.63
C CYS A 169 3.56 14.43 2.99
N ALA A 170 3.52 15.50 2.20
CA ALA A 170 4.23 16.74 2.53
C ALA A 170 3.77 17.33 3.87
N GLN A 171 2.47 17.28 4.16
CA GLN A 171 1.93 17.72 5.43
C GLN A 171 2.37 16.81 6.58
N TYR A 172 2.22 15.49 6.45
CA TYR A 172 2.66 14.54 7.47
C TYR A 172 4.16 14.61 7.77
N LYS A 173 4.99 14.89 6.76
CA LYS A 173 6.42 15.14 6.96
C LYS A 173 6.67 16.37 7.83
N LYS A 174 5.91 17.46 7.64
CA LYS A 174 5.96 18.66 8.49
C LYS A 174 5.47 18.38 9.90
N ASP A 175 4.48 17.49 10.03
CA ASP A 175 3.87 17.10 11.31
C ASP A 175 4.71 16.05 12.07
N GLY A 176 5.88 15.67 11.57
CA GLY A 176 6.86 14.84 12.27
C GLY A 176 6.88 13.36 11.88
N CYS A 177 6.14 12.95 10.83
CA CYS A 177 6.20 11.58 10.31
C CYS A 177 7.37 11.39 9.35
N HIS A 178 8.07 10.26 9.46
CA HIS A 178 9.24 9.94 8.63
C HIS A 178 9.04 8.71 7.74
N PHE A 179 8.02 7.91 8.01
CA PHE A 179 7.63 6.79 7.17
C PHE A 179 6.11 6.70 7.06
N ALA A 180 5.63 5.97 6.06
CA ALA A 180 4.22 5.74 5.84
C ALA A 180 3.96 4.26 5.62
N LYS A 181 2.68 3.88 5.69
CA LYS A 181 2.21 2.53 5.37
C LYS A 181 1.07 2.59 4.36
N TRP A 182 1.06 1.66 3.42
CA TRP A 182 -0.04 1.40 2.52
C TRP A 182 -0.29 -0.09 2.40
N ARG A 183 -1.54 -0.48 2.70
CA ARG A 183 -1.96 -1.89 2.70
C ARG A 183 -2.74 -2.25 1.44
N CYS A 184 -2.30 -3.28 0.74
CA CYS A 184 -3.05 -4.01 -0.28
C CYS A 184 -3.42 -5.40 0.25
N VAL A 185 -4.49 -5.98 -0.28
CA VAL A 185 -5.01 -7.27 0.19
C VAL A 185 -5.19 -8.20 -0.99
N LEU A 186 -4.68 -9.42 -0.86
CA LEU A 186 -4.85 -10.48 -1.83
C LEU A 186 -5.41 -11.72 -1.13
N LYS A 187 -6.42 -12.34 -1.74
CA LYS A 187 -7.12 -13.51 -1.22
C LYS A 187 -6.63 -14.77 -1.93
N ILE A 188 -6.39 -15.85 -1.18
CA ILE A 188 -6.12 -17.18 -1.75
C ILE A 188 -7.42 -17.98 -1.80
N ASN A 189 -7.90 -18.27 -3.01
CA ASN A 189 -8.97 -19.21 -3.29
C ASN A 189 -8.57 -20.10 -4.48
N GLU A 190 -9.51 -20.92 -4.98
CA GLU A 190 -9.31 -21.78 -6.15
C GLU A 190 -8.84 -20.98 -7.39
N HIS A 191 -9.32 -19.75 -7.56
CA HIS A 191 -9.06 -18.91 -8.74
C HIS A 191 -8.41 -17.55 -8.43
N THR A 192 -7.99 -17.31 -7.18
CA THR A 192 -7.37 -16.04 -6.77
C THR A 192 -6.01 -16.27 -6.09
N PRO A 193 -5.06 -15.31 -6.16
CA PRO A 193 -5.19 -14.00 -6.80
C PRO A 193 -5.17 -14.06 -8.34
N SER A 194 -6.02 -13.26 -8.99
CA SER A 194 -6.04 -13.14 -10.45
C SER A 194 -4.89 -12.28 -10.97
N LEU A 195 -4.59 -12.40 -12.27
CA LEU A 195 -3.62 -11.51 -12.91
C LEU A 195 -4.01 -10.02 -12.79
N GLN A 196 -5.31 -9.72 -12.83
CA GLN A 196 -5.81 -8.36 -12.65
C GLN A 196 -5.46 -7.83 -11.26
N ALA A 197 -5.71 -8.62 -10.20
CA ALA A 197 -5.40 -8.23 -8.83
C ALA A 197 -3.88 -8.10 -8.59
N LEU A 198 -3.07 -8.98 -9.18
CA LEU A 198 -1.61 -8.92 -9.10
C LEU A 198 -1.06 -7.63 -9.72
N ILE A 199 -1.46 -7.30 -10.95
CA ILE A 199 -0.99 -6.11 -11.67
C ILE A 199 -1.45 -4.84 -10.96
N GLU A 200 -2.73 -4.77 -10.60
CA GLU A 200 -3.32 -3.57 -10.02
C GLU A 200 -2.72 -3.26 -8.64
N ASN A 201 -2.62 -4.25 -7.75
CA ASN A 201 -2.05 -4.03 -6.41
C ASN A 201 -0.54 -3.73 -6.47
N ALA A 202 0.21 -4.35 -7.39
CA ALA A 202 1.61 -3.99 -7.59
C ALA A 202 1.77 -2.55 -8.09
N ASN A 203 0.96 -2.15 -9.07
CA ASN A 203 0.99 -0.81 -9.63
C ASN A 203 0.62 0.27 -8.59
N VAL A 204 -0.45 0.07 -7.82
CA VAL A 204 -0.86 1.05 -6.80
C VAL A 204 0.18 1.20 -5.69
N LEU A 205 0.81 0.10 -5.25
CA LEU A 205 1.90 0.11 -4.27
C LEU A 205 3.14 0.85 -4.81
N ALA A 206 3.51 0.63 -6.08
CA ALA A 206 4.63 1.33 -6.71
C ALA A 206 4.37 2.84 -6.82
N ARG A 207 3.14 3.24 -7.20
CA ARG A 207 2.71 4.65 -7.26
C ARG A 207 2.74 5.30 -5.89
N TYR A 208 2.20 4.62 -4.87
CA TYR A 208 2.27 5.04 -3.47
C TYR A 208 3.73 5.26 -3.02
N ALA A 209 4.60 4.26 -3.24
CA ALA A 209 5.98 4.31 -2.79
C ALA A 209 6.76 5.47 -3.44
N SER A 210 6.56 5.68 -4.74
CA SER A 210 7.14 6.80 -5.47
C SER A 210 6.72 8.16 -4.90
N ILE A 211 5.43 8.34 -4.62
CA ILE A 211 4.89 9.59 -4.05
C ILE A 211 5.45 9.83 -2.64
N CYS A 212 5.56 8.80 -1.79
CA CYS A 212 6.16 8.93 -0.46
C CYS A 212 7.62 9.37 -0.54
N GLN A 213 8.43 8.72 -1.36
CA GLN A 213 9.85 9.05 -1.50
C GLN A 213 10.06 10.47 -2.02
N ALA A 214 9.25 10.91 -3.01
CA ALA A 214 9.27 12.28 -3.51
C ALA A 214 8.95 13.32 -2.43
N ASN A 215 8.25 12.92 -1.37
CA ASN A 215 7.91 13.76 -0.22
C ASN A 215 8.75 13.42 1.03
N ARG A 216 9.92 12.80 0.85
CA ARG A 216 10.90 12.52 1.93
C ARG A 216 10.35 11.61 3.04
N ILE A 217 9.44 10.70 2.69
CA ILE A 217 8.84 9.70 3.57
C ILE A 217 9.24 8.30 3.09
N VAL A 218 9.70 7.44 4.01
CA VAL A 218 9.98 6.03 3.70
C VAL A 218 8.67 5.25 3.54
N PRO A 219 8.41 4.60 2.40
CA PRO A 219 7.20 3.80 2.23
C PRO A 219 7.36 2.38 2.75
N ILE A 220 6.45 1.94 3.63
CA ILE A 220 6.23 0.53 3.94
C ILE A 220 5.18 0.01 2.96
N VAL A 221 5.63 -0.88 2.09
CA VAL A 221 4.84 -1.55 1.04
C VAL A 221 4.29 -2.85 1.64
N GLU A 222 2.97 -2.93 1.84
CA GLU A 222 2.31 -4.06 2.51
C GLU A 222 1.36 -4.80 1.53
N PRO A 223 1.85 -5.74 0.73
CA PRO A 223 1.04 -6.61 -0.12
C PRO A 223 0.56 -7.83 0.67
N GLU A 224 -0.45 -7.66 1.52
CA GLU A 224 -0.90 -8.72 2.43
C GLU A 224 -1.63 -9.84 1.67
N VAL A 225 -1.03 -11.03 1.68
CA VAL A 225 -1.70 -12.27 1.28
C VAL A 225 -2.42 -12.83 2.50
N LEU A 226 -3.75 -12.85 2.46
CA LEU A 226 -4.55 -13.25 3.61
C LEU A 226 -4.40 -14.75 3.94
N PRO A 227 -4.41 -15.12 5.22
CA PRO A 227 -4.39 -16.52 5.66
C PRO A 227 -5.77 -17.19 5.52
N ASP A 228 -6.83 -16.43 5.25
CA ASP A 228 -8.19 -16.96 5.08
C ASP A 228 -8.26 -18.05 4.01
N GLY A 229 -8.94 -19.15 4.33
CA GLY A 229 -9.18 -20.28 3.42
C GLY A 229 -8.70 -21.62 3.98
N THR A 230 -8.69 -22.64 3.12
CA THR A 230 -8.27 -24.02 3.45
C THR A 230 -7.01 -24.45 2.69
N HIS A 231 -6.25 -23.49 2.17
CA HIS A 231 -5.02 -23.74 1.41
C HIS A 231 -3.89 -24.20 2.34
N ASP A 232 -2.95 -24.96 1.81
CA ASP A 232 -1.77 -25.41 2.55
C ASP A 232 -0.61 -24.40 2.47
N LEU A 233 0.49 -24.72 3.15
CA LEU A 233 1.68 -23.90 3.20
C LEU A 233 2.33 -23.74 1.82
N GLU A 234 2.33 -24.79 0.99
CA GLU A 234 2.93 -24.75 -0.36
C GLU A 234 2.18 -23.77 -1.26
N ARG A 235 0.84 -23.77 -1.19
CA ARG A 235 0.01 -22.80 -1.90
C ARG A 235 0.25 -21.38 -1.39
N ALA A 236 0.32 -21.18 -0.08
CA ALA A 236 0.62 -19.86 0.50
C ALA A 236 1.97 -19.34 0.01
N GLN A 237 3.03 -20.16 0.09
CA GLN A 237 4.37 -19.82 -0.42
C GLN A 237 4.31 -19.43 -1.89
N LYS A 238 3.67 -20.25 -2.73
CA LYS A 238 3.61 -20.00 -4.18
C LYS A 238 2.93 -18.68 -4.50
N VAL A 239 1.83 -18.37 -3.81
CA VAL A 239 1.12 -17.10 -3.98
C VAL A 239 1.99 -15.95 -3.51
N THR A 240 2.59 -16.03 -2.32
CA THR A 240 3.48 -14.98 -1.80
C THR A 240 4.66 -14.70 -2.73
N GLU A 241 5.36 -15.72 -3.23
CA GLU A 241 6.44 -15.56 -4.21
C GLU A 241 5.97 -14.83 -5.46
N THR A 242 4.79 -15.20 -5.97
CA THR A 242 4.21 -14.60 -7.16
C THR A 242 3.86 -13.13 -6.91
N VAL A 243 3.18 -12.83 -5.80
CA VAL A 243 2.82 -11.46 -5.41
C VAL A 243 4.07 -10.58 -5.27
N LEU A 244 5.08 -11.04 -4.55
CA LEU A 244 6.32 -10.28 -4.35
C LEU A 244 7.05 -10.06 -5.67
N ALA A 245 7.08 -11.05 -6.57
CA ALA A 245 7.69 -10.88 -7.89
C ALA A 245 7.01 -9.78 -8.72
N PHE A 246 5.67 -9.65 -8.64
CA PHE A 246 4.95 -8.55 -9.28
C PHE A 246 5.24 -7.20 -8.62
N VAL A 247 5.32 -7.15 -7.29
CA VAL A 247 5.56 -5.91 -6.52
C VAL A 247 6.96 -5.33 -6.77
N TYR A 248 7.98 -6.18 -6.90
CA TYR A 248 9.37 -5.73 -7.11
C TYR A 248 9.74 -5.41 -8.57
N LYS A 249 8.91 -5.78 -9.55
CA LYS A 249 9.21 -5.67 -10.99
C LYS A 249 9.05 -4.25 -11.53
#